data_AF-A0A329TE85-F1
#
_entry.id   AF-A0A329TE85-F1
#
_cell.length_a   1.000
_cell.length_b   1.000
_cell.length_c   1.000
_cell.angle_alpha   90.00
_cell.angle_beta   90.00
_cell.angle_gamma   90.00
#
_symmetry.space_group_name_H-M   'P 1'
#
loop_
_entity.id
_entity.type
_entity.pdbx_description
1 polymer ?
#
loop_
_entity_poly.entity_id
_entity_poly.type
_entity_poly.pdbx_seq_one_letter_code
_entity_poly.pdbx_strand_id
1 'polypeptide(L)'
;MSIDTDPGDDRMEKINVRVPEKLLTQIEEEWERRGYSSKSEAVRDALRNWVNPPATLSEETLEDLEKSREQAERGETYDADEVRERLGLDSDE
;
A
#
# COMPACT_ATOMS: atom_id res chain seq x y z
N MET A 1 -34.83 7.23 -10.65
CA MET A 1 -33.80 6.19 -10.84
C MET A 1 -33.24 5.89 -9.47
N SER A 2 -33.76 4.86 -8.82
CA SER A 2 -33.23 4.33 -7.57
C SER A 2 -32.41 3.12 -7.96
N ILE A 3 -31.12 3.12 -7.62
CA ILE A 3 -30.29 1.94 -7.79
C ILE A 3 -30.70 0.95 -6.70
N ASP A 4 -31.34 -0.13 -7.11
CA ASP A 4 -31.53 -1.34 -6.32
C ASP A 4 -30.14 -1.94 -6.09
N THR A 5 -29.63 -1.88 -4.87
CA THR A 5 -28.41 -2.59 -4.47
C THR A 5 -28.81 -4.01 -4.06
N ASP A 6 -28.35 -4.99 -4.84
CA ASP A 6 -28.48 -6.42 -4.60
C ASP A 6 -27.90 -6.83 -3.23
N PRO A 7 -28.56 -7.68 -2.43
CA PRO A 7 -28.19 -7.99 -1.06
C PRO A 7 -27.15 -9.13 -1.00
N GLY A 8 -26.00 -8.93 -1.63
CA GLY A 8 -24.85 -9.82 -1.54
C GLY A 8 -23.77 -9.24 -0.61
N ASP A 9 -23.81 -9.56 0.67
CA ASP A 9 -22.71 -9.37 1.65
C ASP A 9 -22.34 -7.93 2.09
N ASP A 10 -23.28 -6.98 2.04
CA ASP A 10 -23.07 -5.59 2.52
C ASP A 10 -23.57 -5.33 3.96
N ARG A 11 -23.63 -6.38 4.79
CA ARG A 11 -24.09 -6.24 6.18
C ARG A 11 -22.98 -5.67 7.05
N MET A 12 -22.98 -4.35 7.22
CA MET A 12 -22.09 -3.66 8.14
C MET A 12 -22.61 -3.73 9.58
N GLU A 13 -21.77 -4.22 10.51
CA GLU A 13 -22.07 -4.20 11.93
C GLU A 13 -21.39 -3.02 12.63
N LYS A 14 -22.07 -2.39 13.59
CA LYS A 14 -21.54 -1.21 14.29
C LYS A 14 -20.60 -1.62 15.41
N ILE A 15 -19.35 -1.19 15.32
CA ILE A 15 -18.38 -1.28 16.41
C ILE A 15 -18.34 0.04 17.20
N ASN A 16 -18.28 -0.05 18.52
CA ASN A 16 -18.07 1.11 19.40
C ASN A 16 -16.68 1.01 20.02
N VAL A 17 -15.78 1.93 19.67
CA VAL A 17 -14.38 1.92 20.10
C VAL A 17 -14.02 3.27 20.74
N ARG A 18 -13.22 3.24 21.81
CA ARG A 18 -12.64 4.45 22.40
C ARG A 18 -11.28 4.71 21.76
N VAL A 19 -11.09 5.93 21.24
CA VAL A 19 -9.83 6.38 20.64
C VAL A 19 -9.32 7.61 21.38
N PRO A 20 -8.00 7.83 21.46
CA PRO A 20 -7.45 9.09 21.99
C PRO A 20 -7.95 10.29 21.18
N GLU A 21 -8.28 11.40 21.86
CA GLU A 21 -8.81 12.60 21.19
C GLU A 21 -7.86 13.13 20.10
N LYS A 22 -6.55 13.13 20.37
CA LYS A 22 -5.52 13.52 19.39
C LYS A 22 -5.53 12.65 18.13
N LEU A 23 -5.85 11.36 18.26
CA LEU A 23 -5.94 10.47 17.12
C LEU A 23 -7.22 10.74 16.33
N LEU A 24 -8.34 11.00 17.00
CA LEU A 24 -9.59 11.38 16.35
C LEU A 24 -9.42 12.65 15.52
N THR A 25 -8.76 13.68 16.06
CA THR A 25 -8.47 14.92 15.34
C THR A 25 -7.64 14.67 14.08
N GLN A 26 -6.57 13.88 14.18
CA GLN A 26 -5.75 13.53 13.00
C GLN A 26 -6.55 12.77 11.94
N ILE A 27 -7.42 11.85 12.36
CA ILE A 27 -8.30 11.13 11.44
C ILE A 27 -9.22 12.12 10.74
N GLU A 28 -9.82 13.07 11.46
CA GLU A 28 -10.71 14.11 10.93
C GLU A 28 -10.04 15.04 9.92
N GLU A 29 -8.76 15.34 10.09
CA GLU A 29 -7.98 16.16 9.16
C GLU A 29 -7.52 15.39 7.92
N GLU A 30 -7.33 14.07 8.03
CA GLU A 30 -6.70 13.24 6.99
C GLU A 30 -7.72 12.53 6.09
N TRP A 31 -8.87 12.09 6.61
CA TRP A 31 -9.78 11.23 5.84
C TRP A 31 -10.29 11.90 4.56
N GLU A 32 -10.65 13.19 4.64
CA GLU A 32 -11.11 13.96 3.47
C GLU A 32 -9.95 14.24 2.51
N ARG A 33 -8.76 14.57 3.03
CA ARG A 33 -7.54 14.77 2.21
C ARG A 33 -7.13 13.52 1.45
N ARG A 34 -7.41 12.34 2.00
CA ARG A 34 -7.15 11.04 1.37
C ARG A 34 -8.29 10.58 0.45
N GLY A 35 -9.37 11.37 0.33
CA GLY A 35 -10.47 11.10 -0.61
C GLY A 35 -11.48 10.06 -0.13
N TYR A 36 -11.52 9.75 1.16
CA TYR A 36 -12.52 8.82 1.70
C TYR A 36 -13.92 9.45 1.68
N SER A 37 -14.94 8.64 1.45
CA SER A 37 -16.35 9.06 1.45
C SER A 37 -16.88 9.38 2.85
N SER A 38 -16.27 8.79 3.89
CA SER A 38 -16.62 8.99 5.29
C SER A 38 -15.49 8.58 6.23
N LYS A 39 -15.51 9.10 7.47
CA LYS A 39 -14.64 8.63 8.56
C LYS A 39 -14.71 7.11 8.76
N SER A 40 -15.92 6.54 8.67
CA SER A 40 -16.13 5.10 8.81
C SER A 40 -15.47 4.29 7.68
N GLU A 41 -15.32 4.86 6.48
CA GLU A 41 -14.58 4.23 5.39
C GLU A 41 -13.08 4.21 5.67
N ALA A 42 -12.52 5.34 6.11
CA ALA A 42 -11.11 5.41 6.50
C ALA A 42 -10.76 4.43 7.63
N VAL A 43 -11.63 4.31 8.64
CA VAL A 43 -11.45 3.36 9.74
C VAL A 43 -11.58 1.91 9.25
N ARG A 44 -12.56 1.60 8.39
CA ARG A 44 -12.71 0.26 7.81
C ARG A 44 -11.50 -0.13 6.96
N ASP A 45 -10.93 0.80 6.19
CA ASP A 45 -9.72 0.55 5.41
C ASP A 45 -8.52 0.25 6.31
N ALA A 46 -8.31 1.05 7.36
CA ALA A 46 -7.28 0.78 8.35
C ALA A 46 -7.44 -0.60 9.01
N LEU A 47 -8.66 -0.99 9.37
CA LEU A 47 -8.96 -2.32 9.92
C LEU A 47 -8.70 -3.43 8.88
N ARG A 48 -9.04 -3.21 7.61
CA ARG A 48 -8.75 -4.17 6.53
C ARG A 48 -7.26 -4.36 6.34
N ASN A 49 -6.49 -3.27 6.33
CA ASN A 49 -5.03 -3.31 6.29
C ASN A 49 -4.42 -3.97 7.53
N TRP A 50 -5.05 -3.86 8.70
CA TRP A 50 -4.59 -4.57 9.90
C TRP A 50 -4.82 -6.09 9.81
N VAL A 51 -5.96 -6.54 9.26
CA VAL A 51 -6.27 -7.97 9.08
C VAL A 51 -5.46 -8.58 7.94
N ASN A 52 -5.26 -7.83 6.86
CA ASN A 52 -4.48 -8.23 5.70
C ASN A 52 -3.37 -7.20 5.45
N PRO A 53 -2.27 -7.25 6.23
CA PRO A 53 -1.18 -6.31 6.07
C PRO A 53 -0.62 -6.40 4.65
N PRO A 54 -0.31 -5.26 4.01
CA PRO A 54 0.39 -5.28 2.73
C PRO A 54 1.68 -6.08 2.90
N ALA A 55 2.06 -6.83 1.86
CA ALA A 55 3.32 -7.55 1.86
C ALA A 55 4.45 -6.55 2.11
N THR A 56 5.10 -6.66 3.27
CA THR A 56 6.29 -5.88 3.58
C THR A 56 7.48 -6.54 2.91
N LEU A 57 8.38 -5.74 2.37
CA LEU A 57 9.69 -6.23 1.95
C LEU A 57 10.41 -6.83 3.16
N SER A 58 11.18 -7.90 2.95
CA SER A 58 12.05 -8.41 4.01
C SER A 58 13.12 -7.37 4.35
N GLU A 59 13.68 -7.45 5.56
CA GLU A 59 14.80 -6.59 5.97
C GLU A 59 15.96 -6.68 4.97
N GLU A 60 16.26 -7.89 4.49
CA GLU A 60 17.24 -8.16 3.43
C GLU A 60 16.91 -7.39 2.13
N THR A 61 15.65 -7.43 1.66
CA THR A 61 15.27 -6.70 0.45
C THR A 61 15.35 -5.18 0.63
N LEU A 62 15.07 -4.66 1.83
CA LEU A 62 15.23 -3.24 2.13
C LEU A 62 16.71 -2.83 2.12
N GLU A 63 17.58 -3.64 2.73
CA GLU A 63 19.04 -3.42 2.69
C GLU A 63 19.58 -3.46 1.26
N ASP A 64 19.10 -4.38 0.43
CA ASP A 64 19.53 -4.48 -0.96
C ASP A 64 19.07 -3.28 -1.80
N LEU A 65 17.87 -2.75 -1.55
CA LEU A 65 17.42 -1.51 -2.17
C LEU A 65 18.25 -0.30 -1.74
N GLU A 66 18.66 -0.23 -0.47
CA GLU A 66 19.55 0.83 0.02
C GLU A 66 20.93 0.75 -0.64
N LYS A 67 21.55 -0.44 -0.66
CA LYS A 67 22.83 -0.67 -1.36
C LYS A 67 22.74 -0.33 -2.84
N SER A 68 21.67 -0.75 -3.52
CA SER A 68 21.44 -0.46 -4.93
C SER A 68 21.36 1.06 -5.19
N ARG A 69 20.73 1.81 -4.28
CA ARG A 69 20.68 3.27 -4.36
C ARG A 69 22.06 3.90 -4.24
N GLU A 70 22.88 3.47 -3.28
CA GLU A 70 24.25 3.97 -3.14
C GLU A 70 25.13 3.62 -4.35
N GLN A 71 24.96 2.43 -4.93
CA GLN A 71 25.67 2.01 -6.15
C GLN A 71 25.29 2.90 -7.33
N ALA A 72 23.99 3.21 -7.48
CA ALA A 72 23.52 4.14 -8.51
C ALA A 72 24.13 5.54 -8.36
N GLU A 73 24.24 6.05 -7.13
CA GLU A 73 24.88 7.35 -6.84
C GLU A 73 26.39 7.34 -7.15
N ARG A 74 27.06 6.19 -7.00
CA ARG A 74 28.47 5.99 -7.34
C ARG A 74 28.70 5.67 -8.83
N GLY A 75 27.65 5.55 -9.62
CA GLY A 75 27.74 5.13 -11.03
C GLY A 75 28.11 3.65 -11.22
N GLU A 76 27.98 2.84 -10.18
CA GLU A 76 28.22 1.39 -10.19
C GLU A 76 26.99 0.64 -10.76
N THR A 77 26.50 1.08 -11.91
CA THR A 77 25.33 0.54 -12.59
C THR A 77 25.74 -0.20 -13.86
N TYR A 78 24.96 -1.21 -14.24
CA TYR A 78 25.13 -1.92 -15.50
C TYR A 78 24.09 -1.48 -16.52
N ASP A 79 24.45 -1.56 -17.79
CA ASP A 79 23.50 -1.38 -18.88
C ASP A 79 22.47 -2.52 -18.90
N ALA A 80 21.21 -2.17 -19.21
CA ALA A 80 20.11 -3.13 -19.14
C ALA A 80 20.20 -4.21 -20.23
N ASP A 81 20.67 -3.86 -21.43
CA ASP A 81 20.79 -4.80 -22.55
C ASP A 81 21.98 -5.74 -22.31
N GLU A 82 23.11 -5.23 -21.82
CA GLU A 82 24.26 -6.05 -21.42
C GLU A 82 23.90 -7.09 -20.33
N VAL A 83 23.13 -6.67 -19.32
CA VAL A 83 22.72 -7.57 -18.23
C VAL A 83 21.72 -8.62 -18.71
N ARG A 84 20.81 -8.25 -19.60
CA ARG A 84 19.84 -9.19 -20.19
C ARG A 84 20.51 -10.25 -21.03
N GLU A 85 21.48 -9.88 -21.86
CA GLU A 85 22.29 -10.83 -22.65
C GLU A 85 23.05 -11.78 -21.71
N ARG A 86 23.73 -11.23 -20.69
CA ARG A 86 24.50 -12.01 -19.71
C ARG A 86 23.64 -12.99 -18.90
N LEU A 87 22.41 -12.62 -18.59
CA LEU A 87 21.47 -13.45 -17.82
C LEU A 87 20.62 -14.38 -18.71
N GLY A 88 20.79 -14.33 -20.03
CA GLY A 88 19.98 -15.11 -20.98
C GLY A 88 18.51 -14.71 -20.98
N LEU A 89 18.22 -13.44 -20.70
CA LEU A 89 16.88 -12.86 -20.67
C LEU A 89 16.51 -12.12 -21.97
N ASP A 90 17.47 -11.97 -22.90
CA ASP A 90 17.18 -11.60 -24.27
C ASP A 90 16.34 -12.70 -24.90
N SER A 91 15.04 -12.46 -24.97
CA SER A 91 14.08 -13.34 -25.60
C SER A 91 14.19 -13.13 -27.11
N ASP A 92 14.89 -14.04 -27.79
CA ASP A 92 14.67 -14.35 -29.19
C ASP A 92 13.53 -15.39 -29.26
N GLU A 93 12.28 -14.96 -29.06
CA GLU A 93 11.07 -15.63 -29.58
C GLU A 93 9.93 -14.64 -29.87
#